data_AF-A0A0J9C1Z4-F1
#
_entry.id   AF-A0A0J9C1Z4-F1
#
_cell.length_a   1.000
_cell.length_b   1.000
_cell.length_c   1.000
_cell.angle_alpha   90.00
_cell.angle_beta   90.00
_cell.angle_gamma   90.00
#
_symmetry.space_group_name_H-M   'P 1'
#
loop_
_entity.id
_entity.type
_entity.pdbx_description
1 polymer ?
#
loop_
_entity_poly.entity_id
_entity_poly.type
_entity_poly.pdbx_seq_one_letter_code
_entity_poly.pdbx_strand_id
1 'polypeptide(L)'
;MEQTNTGEIERKALIFNVQKYNMYDGPGIRTIVFFKGCPLRCKWCSNPEGLDRKIQVMFKRNSCTDCGACVNVCPVGIHVLSKETGTHMIRRDIDCIGCRKCKDSCPQSALEITGETKTISQLLKLVEEDSAFYETSGGGVTLSGGECTSQPEAAKSLLMACKEEGINTAIETCGHVKTEKLLQIAGYVDLFLYDMKHMDPVRHNELTGISNELILFNLNELLRHRHNVKVRMPMLKGINDSREEIDQIIQFLLPYRGSKNFKGIDLLPYHKMGVNKYKQLDKPYTIEGDPSLSGEELDRIEGWIREYDFPVKVVRH
;
A
#
# COMPACT_ATOMS: atom_id res chain seq x y z
N MET A 1 -25.60 -20.36 -22.71
CA MET A 1 -24.59 -20.52 -23.76
C MET A 1 -23.26 -20.62 -23.05
N GLU A 2 -22.72 -21.83 -22.96
CA GLU A 2 -21.41 -22.10 -22.36
C GLU A 2 -20.35 -21.31 -23.13
N GLN A 3 -19.70 -20.37 -22.45
CA GLN A 3 -18.53 -19.70 -23.01
C GLN A 3 -17.39 -20.70 -23.03
N THR A 4 -16.95 -20.99 -24.25
CA THR A 4 -15.75 -21.72 -24.60
C THR A 4 -14.56 -21.16 -23.83
N ASN A 5 -13.99 -21.98 -22.94
CA ASN A 5 -12.74 -21.74 -22.24
C ASN A 5 -11.60 -21.76 -23.26
N THR A 6 -11.31 -20.61 -23.89
CA THR A 6 -10.06 -20.39 -24.60
C THR A 6 -8.94 -20.48 -23.56
N GLY A 7 -7.92 -21.29 -23.81
CA GLY A 7 -6.78 -21.52 -22.92
C GLY A 7 -5.86 -20.30 -22.75
N GLU A 8 -6.42 -19.11 -22.58
CA GLU A 8 -5.68 -17.91 -22.21
C GLU A 8 -5.20 -18.06 -20.77
N ILE A 9 -3.89 -17.93 -20.58
CA ILE A 9 -3.29 -17.88 -19.24
C ILE A 9 -3.79 -16.58 -18.59
N GLU A 10 -4.87 -16.70 -17.80
CA GLU A 10 -5.45 -15.58 -17.08
C GLU A 10 -4.39 -14.94 -16.17
N ARG A 11 -4.24 -13.62 -16.27
CA ARG A 11 -3.29 -12.85 -15.44
C ARG A 11 -3.60 -13.08 -13.96
N LYS A 12 -2.54 -13.07 -13.14
CA LYS A 12 -2.64 -13.24 -11.68
C LYS A 12 -1.92 -12.11 -10.97
N ALA A 13 -2.45 -11.71 -9.83
CA ALA A 13 -1.80 -10.78 -8.90
C ALA A 13 -1.48 -11.50 -7.58
N LEU A 14 -0.34 -11.17 -6.98
CA LEU A 14 -0.04 -11.53 -5.60
C LEU A 14 -0.53 -10.39 -4.69
N ILE A 15 -1.59 -10.65 -3.92
CA ILE A 15 -2.17 -9.68 -2.98
C ILE A 15 -2.00 -10.20 -1.55
N PHE A 16 -2.15 -9.34 -0.54
CA PHE A 16 -2.15 -9.76 0.85
C PHE A 16 -3.43 -9.44 1.61
N ASN A 17 -4.27 -8.55 1.07
CA ASN A 17 -5.53 -8.21 1.69
C ASN A 17 -6.51 -7.63 0.65
N VAL A 18 -7.80 -7.77 0.93
CA VAL A 18 -8.87 -7.00 0.28
C VAL A 18 -9.72 -6.41 1.40
N GLN A 19 -9.81 -5.09 1.48
CA GLN A 19 -10.61 -4.41 2.50
C GLN A 19 -11.78 -3.71 1.84
N LYS A 20 -12.95 -3.85 2.46
CA LYS A 20 -14.20 -3.28 1.99
C LYS A 20 -14.57 -2.06 2.82
N TYR A 21 -15.47 -1.24 2.29
CA TYR A 21 -16.07 -0.11 3.02
C TYR A 21 -15.11 1.02 3.46
N ASN A 22 -14.05 1.27 2.71
CA ASN A 22 -13.08 2.31 3.06
C ASN A 22 -13.50 3.69 2.55
N MET A 23 -13.21 4.75 3.34
CA MET A 23 -13.64 6.14 3.06
C MET A 23 -12.48 7.13 2.88
N TYR A 24 -11.24 6.72 3.18
CA TYR A 24 -10.07 7.61 3.18
C TYR A 24 -9.16 7.42 1.97
N ASP A 25 -9.39 6.37 1.18
CA ASP A 25 -8.52 5.88 0.12
C ASP A 25 -9.08 6.22 -1.27
N GLY A 26 -9.76 7.37 -1.34
CA GLY A 26 -10.38 7.95 -2.53
C GLY A 26 -11.80 8.46 -2.25
N PRO A 27 -12.47 9.07 -3.25
CA PRO A 27 -13.86 9.49 -3.14
C PRO A 27 -14.81 8.29 -3.00
N GLY A 28 -15.88 8.49 -2.23
CA GLY A 28 -16.93 7.50 -2.00
C GLY A 28 -16.47 6.31 -1.16
N ILE A 29 -17.31 5.28 -1.10
CA ILE A 29 -17.01 4.01 -0.43
C ILE A 29 -16.18 3.15 -1.37
N ARG A 30 -15.06 2.61 -0.89
CA ARG A 30 -14.12 1.89 -1.75
C ARG A 30 -13.72 0.52 -1.24
N THR A 31 -13.56 -0.42 -2.17
CA THR A 31 -12.84 -1.66 -1.95
C THR A 31 -11.38 -1.46 -2.30
N ILE A 32 -10.50 -1.78 -1.36
CA ILE A 32 -9.05 -1.67 -1.53
C ILE A 32 -8.46 -3.06 -1.75
N VAL A 33 -7.71 -3.22 -2.84
CA VAL A 33 -6.94 -4.43 -3.12
C VAL A 33 -5.48 -4.16 -2.80
N PHE A 34 -4.94 -4.84 -1.78
CA PHE A 34 -3.58 -4.63 -1.30
C PHE A 34 -2.60 -5.60 -1.98
N PHE A 35 -1.80 -5.09 -2.91
CA PHE A 35 -0.79 -5.86 -3.64
C PHE A 35 0.47 -6.11 -2.80
N LYS A 36 1.13 -7.26 -3.01
CA LYS A 36 2.46 -7.53 -2.47
C LYS A 36 3.57 -6.99 -3.36
N GLY A 37 4.71 -6.70 -2.74
CA GLY A 37 5.88 -6.09 -3.35
C GLY A 37 5.81 -4.57 -3.23
N CYS A 38 6.88 -3.96 -2.74
CA CYS A 38 7.10 -2.52 -2.73
C CYS A 38 8.58 -2.26 -3.09
N PRO A 39 8.90 -1.27 -3.95
CA PRO A 39 10.29 -0.92 -4.22
C PRO A 39 10.89 -0.11 -3.08
N LEU A 40 10.06 0.52 -2.24
CA LEU A 40 10.50 1.29 -1.08
C LEU A 40 10.63 0.40 0.17
N ARG A 41 11.38 0.90 1.14
CA ARG A 41 11.61 0.38 2.49
C ARG A 41 11.45 1.51 3.51
N CYS A 42 10.34 2.24 3.42
CA CYS A 42 10.03 3.35 4.33
C CYS A 42 10.18 2.90 5.78
N LYS A 43 10.93 3.66 6.58
CA LYS A 43 11.15 3.39 8.01
C LYS A 43 9.84 3.31 8.83
N TRP A 44 8.76 3.94 8.33
CA TRP A 44 7.43 4.01 8.96
C TRP A 44 6.35 3.20 8.21
N CYS A 45 6.72 2.23 7.37
CA CYS A 45 5.74 1.47 6.58
C CYS A 45 4.65 0.84 7.47
N SER A 46 3.37 1.11 7.20
CA SER A 46 2.28 0.54 8.00
C SER A 46 1.94 -0.92 7.66
N ASN A 47 2.45 -1.40 6.51
CA ASN A 47 2.18 -2.74 5.98
C ASN A 47 3.50 -3.44 5.61
N PRO A 48 4.37 -3.77 6.58
CA PRO A 48 5.65 -4.46 6.32
C PRO A 48 5.49 -5.82 5.62
N GLU A 49 4.33 -6.46 5.76
CA GLU A 49 3.93 -7.66 5.04
C GLU A 49 3.72 -7.44 3.54
N GLY A 50 3.50 -6.19 3.10
CA GLY A 50 3.34 -5.82 1.71
C GLY A 50 4.67 -5.58 0.99
N LEU A 51 5.80 -5.46 1.71
CA LEU A 51 7.09 -5.05 1.12
C LEU A 51 7.71 -6.09 0.20
N ASP A 52 7.65 -7.36 0.60
CA ASP A 52 8.29 -8.45 -0.12
C ASP A 52 7.29 -9.14 -1.05
N ARG A 53 7.69 -9.45 -2.29
CA ARG A 53 6.85 -10.16 -3.27
C ARG A 53 6.84 -11.67 -3.03
N LYS A 54 6.55 -12.08 -1.79
CA LYS A 54 6.47 -13.48 -1.37
C LYS A 54 5.39 -13.70 -0.31
N ILE A 55 4.95 -14.94 -0.17
CA ILE A 55 4.05 -15.33 0.91
C ILE A 55 4.86 -15.40 2.20
N GLN A 56 4.34 -14.83 3.29
CA GLN A 56 5.04 -14.76 4.57
C GLN A 56 4.15 -15.30 5.69
N VAL A 57 4.80 -15.83 6.74
CA VAL A 57 4.15 -16.21 7.99
C VAL A 57 4.23 -15.02 8.94
N MET A 58 3.10 -14.52 9.41
CA MET A 58 3.03 -13.56 10.51
C MET A 58 2.78 -14.32 11.81
N PHE A 59 3.62 -14.08 12.81
CA PHE A 59 3.65 -14.85 14.05
C PHE A 59 3.37 -13.97 15.27
N LYS A 60 2.19 -14.14 15.88
CA LYS A 60 1.80 -13.49 17.12
C LYS A 60 2.38 -14.29 18.31
N ARG A 61 3.66 -14.08 18.60
CA ARG A 61 4.39 -14.80 19.67
C ARG A 61 3.64 -14.82 21.01
N ASN A 62 3.04 -13.69 21.42
CA ASN A 62 2.29 -13.59 22.68
C ASN A 62 1.04 -14.48 22.75
N SER A 63 0.53 -14.93 21.59
CA SER A 63 -0.61 -15.85 21.52
C SER A 63 -0.19 -17.31 21.44
N CYS A 64 1.10 -17.62 21.17
CA CYS A 64 1.54 -18.99 20.95
C CYS A 64 1.92 -19.67 22.27
N THR A 65 1.46 -20.92 22.44
CA THR A 65 1.69 -21.77 23.61
C THR A 65 2.79 -22.82 23.41
N ASP A 66 3.61 -22.68 22.36
CA ASP A 66 4.72 -23.60 22.06
C ASP A 66 4.33 -25.07 21.80
N CYS A 67 3.05 -25.34 21.54
CA CYS A 67 2.53 -26.70 21.39
C CYS A 67 3.09 -27.52 20.21
N GLY A 68 3.80 -26.90 19.27
CA GLY A 68 4.42 -27.60 18.13
C GLY A 68 3.46 -28.09 17.05
N ALA A 69 2.14 -27.87 17.14
CA ALA A 69 1.17 -28.37 16.17
C ALA A 69 1.50 -27.97 14.72
N CYS A 70 1.99 -26.74 14.52
CA CYS A 70 2.39 -26.22 13.21
C CYS A 70 3.65 -26.89 12.61
N VAL A 71 4.52 -27.48 13.43
CA VAL A 71 5.77 -28.13 12.99
C VAL A 71 5.46 -29.36 12.14
N ASN A 72 4.51 -30.18 12.61
CA ASN A 72 4.17 -31.45 11.97
C ASN A 72 3.42 -31.30 10.64
N VAL A 73 2.76 -30.15 10.42
CA VAL A 73 1.92 -29.92 9.24
C VAL A 73 2.58 -29.04 8.18
N CYS A 74 3.72 -28.42 8.48
CA CYS A 74 4.40 -27.52 7.55
C CYS A 74 5.27 -28.33 6.56
N PRO A 75 4.92 -28.39 5.27
CA PRO A 75 5.62 -29.24 4.30
C PRO A 75 7.04 -28.77 3.98
N VAL A 76 7.36 -27.50 4.27
CA VAL A 76 8.67 -26.90 4.02
C VAL A 76 9.48 -26.67 5.29
N GLY A 77 8.96 -27.07 6.46
CA GLY A 77 9.71 -27.00 7.72
C GLY A 77 10.06 -25.58 8.17
N ILE A 78 9.16 -24.61 7.98
CA ILE A 78 9.35 -23.23 8.48
C ILE A 78 9.26 -23.16 10.01
N HIS A 79 8.42 -24.00 10.62
CA HIS A 79 8.17 -23.99 12.05
C HIS A 79 9.08 -25.00 12.74
N VAL A 80 9.78 -24.59 13.80
CA VAL A 80 10.65 -25.46 14.60
C VAL A 80 10.45 -25.20 16.10
N LEU A 81 10.67 -26.21 16.94
CA LEU A 81 10.81 -26.01 18.38
C LEU A 81 12.29 -26.01 18.73
N SER A 82 12.72 -25.05 19.55
CA SER A 82 14.05 -25.03 20.15
C SER A 82 14.28 -26.32 20.93
N LYS A 83 15.41 -26.99 20.69
CA LYS A 83 15.77 -28.22 21.41
C LYS A 83 16.07 -27.96 22.89
N GLU A 84 16.48 -26.75 23.23
CA GLU A 84 16.88 -26.36 24.58
C GLU A 84 15.68 -25.88 25.40
N THR A 85 14.84 -25.03 24.82
CA THR A 85 13.78 -24.33 25.55
C THR A 85 12.38 -24.82 25.21
N GLY A 86 12.23 -25.65 24.16
CA GLY A 86 10.93 -26.02 23.62
C GLY A 86 10.19 -24.86 22.93
N THR A 87 10.80 -23.69 22.79
CA THR A 87 10.15 -22.50 22.23
C THR A 87 9.97 -22.62 20.72
N HIS A 88 8.76 -22.31 20.23
CA HIS A 88 8.43 -22.23 18.82
C HIS A 88 9.08 -21.02 18.15
N MET A 89 9.80 -21.30 17.06
CA MET A 89 10.49 -20.33 16.21
C MET A 89 10.09 -20.49 14.74
N ILE A 90 10.24 -19.40 13.98
CA ILE A 90 10.00 -19.34 12.54
C ILE A 90 11.35 -19.20 11.82
N ARG A 91 11.66 -20.14 10.92
CA ARG A 91 12.83 -20.07 10.03
C ARG A 91 12.56 -19.10 8.88
N ARG A 92 13.11 -17.88 8.99
CA ARG A 92 12.91 -16.78 8.03
C ARG A 92 13.72 -16.91 6.74
N ASP A 93 14.68 -17.83 6.72
CA ASP A 93 15.49 -18.24 5.58
C ASP A 93 14.75 -19.18 4.60
N ILE A 94 13.59 -19.72 5.00
CA ILE A 94 12.78 -20.61 4.16
C ILE A 94 11.51 -19.90 3.70
N ASP A 95 11.24 -19.96 2.40
CA ASP A 95 10.05 -19.34 1.83
C ASP A 95 8.78 -20.17 2.06
N CYS A 96 7.72 -19.49 2.48
CA CYS A 96 6.40 -20.10 2.64
C CYS A 96 5.77 -20.35 1.28
N ILE A 97 5.29 -21.57 1.05
CA ILE A 97 4.56 -21.93 -0.17
C ILE A 97 3.05 -21.61 -0.09
N GLY A 98 2.57 -21.04 1.02
CA GLY A 98 1.17 -20.63 1.17
C GLY A 98 0.15 -21.75 1.35
N CYS A 99 0.56 -22.96 1.76
CA CYS A 99 -0.37 -24.09 1.96
C CYS A 99 -1.37 -23.90 3.12
N ARG A 100 -1.19 -22.90 3.99
CA ARG A 100 -2.06 -22.51 5.13
C ARG A 100 -2.27 -23.56 6.23
N LYS A 101 -1.82 -24.80 6.05
CA LYS A 101 -1.94 -25.88 7.06
C LYS A 101 -1.52 -25.49 8.48
N CYS A 102 -0.44 -24.74 8.63
CA CYS A 102 0.04 -24.30 9.95
C CYS A 102 -0.84 -23.23 10.62
N LYS A 103 -1.52 -22.38 9.82
CA LYS A 103 -2.53 -21.45 10.31
C LYS A 103 -3.75 -22.24 10.78
N ASP A 104 -4.24 -23.15 9.95
CA ASP A 104 -5.47 -23.92 10.20
C ASP A 104 -5.32 -24.87 11.41
N SER A 105 -4.12 -25.40 11.62
CA SER A 105 -3.81 -26.29 12.76
C SER A 105 -3.49 -25.54 14.06
N CYS A 106 -3.45 -24.21 14.08
CA CYS A 106 -3.01 -23.44 15.24
C CYS A 106 -4.16 -23.22 16.23
N PRO A 107 -4.17 -23.86 17.41
CA PRO A 107 -5.29 -23.75 18.35
C PRO A 107 -5.47 -22.33 18.93
N GLN A 108 -4.42 -21.50 18.87
CA GLN A 108 -4.43 -20.14 19.41
C GLN A 108 -4.57 -19.06 18.34
N SER A 109 -4.74 -19.43 17.07
CA SER A 109 -4.73 -18.48 15.94
C SER A 109 -3.52 -17.52 15.97
N ALA A 110 -2.37 -18.03 16.41
CA ALA A 110 -1.13 -17.26 16.55
C ALA A 110 -0.39 -17.08 15.22
N LEU A 111 -0.81 -17.79 14.16
CA LEU A 111 -0.18 -17.80 12.85
C LEU A 111 -1.15 -17.26 11.80
N GLU A 112 -0.67 -16.30 11.00
CA GLU A 112 -1.39 -15.78 9.84
C GLU A 112 -0.50 -15.91 8.59
N ILE A 113 -1.09 -16.24 7.44
CA ILE A 113 -0.35 -16.41 6.19
C ILE A 113 -0.71 -15.26 5.26
N THR A 114 0.21 -14.31 5.12
CA THR A 114 0.04 -13.11 4.31
C THR A 114 0.58 -13.33 2.91
N GLY A 115 -0.32 -13.22 1.93
CA GLY A 115 -0.02 -13.45 0.51
C GLY A 115 -0.89 -14.52 -0.10
N GLU A 116 -1.53 -14.16 -1.21
CA GLU A 116 -2.33 -15.05 -2.03
C GLU A 116 -2.27 -14.63 -3.48
N THR A 117 -2.10 -15.61 -4.35
CA THR A 117 -2.21 -15.39 -5.78
C THR A 117 -3.68 -15.54 -6.18
N LYS A 118 -4.27 -14.46 -6.69
CA LYS A 118 -5.62 -14.46 -7.26
C LYS A 118 -5.56 -14.12 -8.73
N THR A 119 -6.47 -14.71 -9.51
CA THR A 119 -6.65 -14.31 -10.91
C THR A 119 -7.40 -12.98 -10.99
N ILE A 120 -7.37 -12.31 -12.15
CA ILE A 120 -8.05 -11.03 -12.32
C ILE A 120 -9.56 -11.18 -12.16
N SER A 121 -10.18 -12.21 -12.73
CA SER A 121 -11.61 -12.52 -12.58
C SER A 121 -11.98 -12.82 -11.12
N GLN A 122 -11.11 -13.49 -10.36
CA GLN A 122 -11.33 -13.70 -8.92
C GLN A 122 -11.30 -12.38 -8.14
N LEU A 123 -10.41 -11.46 -8.50
CA LEU A 123 -10.33 -10.14 -7.86
C LEU A 123 -11.50 -9.25 -8.25
N LEU A 124 -11.88 -9.24 -9.53
CA LEU A 124 -13.03 -8.50 -10.03
C LEU A 124 -14.30 -8.92 -9.27
N LYS A 125 -14.55 -10.23 -9.16
CA LYS A 125 -15.69 -10.75 -8.39
C LYS A 125 -15.72 -10.25 -6.95
N LEU A 126 -14.57 -10.18 -6.27
CA LEU A 126 -14.48 -9.64 -4.91
C LEU A 126 -14.77 -8.14 -4.84
N VAL A 127 -14.37 -7.39 -5.88
CA VAL A 127 -14.61 -5.95 -5.99
C VAL A 127 -16.09 -5.68 -6.28
N GLU A 128 -16.73 -6.48 -7.13
CA GLU A 128 -18.13 -6.36 -7.52
C GLU A 128 -19.11 -6.65 -6.38
N GLU A 129 -18.69 -7.41 -5.36
CA GLU A 129 -19.53 -7.68 -4.18
C GLU A 129 -20.02 -6.39 -3.48
N ASP A 130 -19.35 -5.25 -3.68
CA ASP A 130 -19.72 -3.97 -3.08
C ASP A 130 -20.23 -2.95 -4.13
N SER A 131 -20.61 -3.39 -5.33
CA SER A 131 -21.05 -2.52 -6.45
C SER A 131 -22.18 -1.54 -6.08
N ALA A 132 -23.19 -2.01 -5.34
CA ALA A 132 -24.31 -1.19 -4.87
C ALA A 132 -23.86 0.02 -4.00
N PHE A 133 -22.77 -0.14 -3.24
CA PHE A 133 -22.20 0.97 -2.45
C PHE A 133 -21.48 1.98 -3.34
N TYR A 134 -20.84 1.53 -4.42
CA TYR A 134 -20.18 2.42 -5.37
C TYR A 134 -21.20 3.31 -6.08
N GLU A 135 -22.33 2.74 -6.54
CA GLU A 135 -23.41 3.46 -7.22
C GLU A 135 -23.98 4.59 -6.35
N THR A 136 -24.16 4.32 -5.05
CA THR A 136 -24.75 5.30 -4.11
C THR A 136 -23.74 6.38 -3.71
N SER A 137 -22.47 6.01 -3.52
CA SER A 137 -21.45 6.91 -2.96
C SER A 137 -20.57 7.61 -4.00
N GLY A 138 -20.66 7.22 -5.28
CA GLY A 138 -19.68 7.59 -6.31
C GLY A 138 -18.30 6.97 -6.06
N GLY A 139 -18.25 5.88 -5.30
CA GLY A 139 -17.06 5.14 -4.91
C GLY A 139 -16.58 4.14 -5.97
N GLY A 140 -15.78 3.16 -5.56
CA GLY A 140 -15.24 2.16 -6.48
C GLY A 140 -14.08 1.36 -5.91
N VAL A 141 -13.07 1.08 -6.73
CA VAL A 141 -11.89 0.28 -6.33
C VAL A 141 -10.64 1.13 -6.17
N THR A 142 -9.84 0.86 -5.15
CA THR A 142 -8.48 1.42 -5.00
C THR A 142 -7.46 0.30 -5.01
N LEU A 143 -6.46 0.38 -5.89
CA LEU A 143 -5.31 -0.53 -5.81
C LEU A 143 -4.24 0.10 -4.91
N SER A 144 -3.85 -0.62 -3.86
CA SER A 144 -2.89 -0.19 -2.85
C SER A 144 -1.97 -1.37 -2.47
N GLY A 145 -1.46 -1.43 -1.24
CA GLY A 145 -0.64 -2.54 -0.75
C GLY A 145 0.73 -2.13 -0.26
N GLY A 146 1.73 -2.85 -0.77
CA GLY A 146 3.10 -2.36 -0.86
C GLY A 146 3.18 -1.31 -1.97
N GLU A 147 3.15 -1.77 -3.23
CA GLU A 147 3.10 -0.92 -4.42
C GLU A 147 2.43 -1.69 -5.55
N CYS A 148 1.19 -1.35 -5.90
CA CYS A 148 0.45 -2.07 -6.95
C CYS A 148 1.14 -1.98 -8.32
N THR A 149 1.86 -0.88 -8.61
CA THR A 149 2.61 -0.72 -9.86
C THR A 149 3.89 -1.58 -9.92
N SER A 150 4.26 -2.29 -8.85
CA SER A 150 5.29 -3.35 -8.87
C SER A 150 4.80 -4.64 -9.53
N GLN A 151 3.50 -4.74 -9.81
CA GLN A 151 2.89 -5.80 -10.62
C GLN A 151 2.10 -5.15 -11.78
N PRO A 152 2.78 -4.40 -12.67
CA PRO A 152 2.11 -3.41 -13.52
C PRO A 152 1.12 -4.04 -14.49
N GLU A 153 1.42 -5.22 -15.03
CA GLU A 153 0.49 -5.92 -15.92
C GLU A 153 -0.76 -6.41 -15.20
N ALA A 154 -0.64 -6.89 -13.96
CA ALA A 154 -1.79 -7.35 -13.18
C ALA A 154 -2.65 -6.17 -12.70
N ALA A 155 -2.01 -5.08 -12.25
CA ALA A 155 -2.70 -3.85 -11.89
C ALA A 155 -3.48 -3.28 -13.08
N LYS A 156 -2.84 -3.17 -14.26
CA LYS A 156 -3.49 -2.73 -15.50
C LYS A 156 -4.69 -3.61 -15.84
N SER A 157 -4.53 -4.94 -15.86
CA SER A 157 -5.63 -5.85 -16.20
C SER A 157 -6.82 -5.74 -15.24
N LEU A 158 -6.58 -5.58 -13.93
CA LEU A 158 -7.67 -5.39 -12.98
C LEU A 158 -8.38 -4.04 -13.17
N LEU A 159 -7.63 -2.96 -13.39
CA LEU A 159 -8.21 -1.63 -13.65
C LEU A 159 -9.03 -1.61 -14.94
N MET A 160 -8.54 -2.26 -16.00
CA MET A 160 -9.27 -2.45 -17.25
C MET A 160 -10.59 -3.16 -17.02
N ALA A 161 -10.57 -4.30 -16.34
CA ALA A 161 -11.78 -5.08 -16.05
C ALA A 161 -12.78 -4.29 -15.20
N CYS A 162 -12.32 -3.58 -14.16
CA CYS A 162 -13.18 -2.70 -13.38
C CYS A 162 -13.81 -1.58 -14.23
N LYS A 163 -13.05 -1.01 -15.18
CA LYS A 163 -13.57 0.02 -16.09
C LYS A 163 -14.63 -0.51 -17.05
N GLU A 164 -14.48 -1.74 -17.53
CA GLU A 164 -15.47 -2.41 -18.39
C GLU A 164 -16.81 -2.61 -17.65
N GLU A 165 -16.76 -2.86 -16.34
CA GLU A 165 -17.93 -2.94 -15.46
C GLU A 165 -18.44 -1.57 -14.95
N GLY A 166 -17.90 -0.45 -15.46
CA GLY A 166 -18.29 0.89 -15.05
C GLY A 166 -17.86 1.30 -13.63
N ILE A 167 -16.95 0.56 -13.00
CA ILE A 167 -16.46 0.82 -11.65
C ILE A 167 -15.39 1.94 -11.69
N ASN A 168 -15.54 2.95 -10.83
CA ASN A 168 -14.54 4.01 -10.67
C ASN A 168 -13.23 3.44 -10.10
N THR A 169 -12.10 3.88 -10.64
CA THR A 169 -10.78 3.32 -10.30
C THR A 169 -9.84 4.36 -9.69
N ALA A 170 -9.15 3.98 -8.62
CA ALA A 170 -8.09 4.77 -8.03
C ALA A 170 -6.85 3.91 -7.78
N ILE A 171 -5.70 4.55 -7.69
CA ILE A 171 -4.44 3.90 -7.29
C ILE A 171 -3.80 4.72 -6.18
N GLU A 172 -3.36 4.04 -5.13
CA GLU A 172 -2.35 4.52 -4.19
C GLU A 172 -0.98 4.05 -4.64
N THR A 173 -0.06 4.99 -4.85
CA THR A 173 1.27 4.67 -5.38
C THR A 173 2.34 5.61 -4.84
N CYS A 174 3.52 5.05 -4.61
CA CYS A 174 4.75 5.83 -4.46
C CYS A 174 5.32 6.30 -5.79
N GLY A 175 4.78 5.82 -6.92
CA GLY A 175 5.18 6.24 -8.25
C GLY A 175 6.54 5.73 -8.73
N HIS A 176 7.22 4.86 -7.97
CA HIS A 176 8.50 4.29 -8.37
C HIS A 176 8.34 3.10 -9.34
N VAL A 177 8.02 3.39 -10.59
CA VAL A 177 7.84 2.42 -11.68
C VAL A 177 8.37 3.01 -13.00
N LYS A 178 8.68 2.19 -14.00
CA LYS A 178 9.02 2.71 -15.34
C LYS A 178 7.88 3.58 -15.87
N THR A 179 8.19 4.80 -16.32
CA THR A 179 7.21 5.80 -16.78
C THR A 179 6.26 5.25 -17.84
N GLU A 180 6.77 4.50 -18.83
CA GLU A 180 5.96 3.86 -19.87
C GLU A 180 4.85 2.97 -19.26
N LYS A 181 5.19 2.17 -18.24
CA LYS A 181 4.25 1.29 -17.56
C LYS A 181 3.24 2.09 -16.73
N LEU A 182 3.68 3.16 -16.08
CA LEU A 182 2.79 4.06 -15.36
C LEU A 182 1.74 4.68 -16.29
N LEU A 183 2.16 5.21 -17.45
CA LEU A 183 1.23 5.82 -18.42
C LEU A 183 0.29 4.79 -19.05
N GLN A 184 0.75 3.56 -19.29
CA GLN A 184 -0.13 2.46 -19.73
C GLN A 184 -1.20 2.12 -18.70
N ILE A 185 -0.88 2.21 -17.41
CA ILE A 185 -1.84 2.03 -16.31
C ILE A 185 -2.78 3.24 -16.22
N ALA A 186 -2.25 4.45 -16.37
CA ALA A 186 -2.96 5.70 -16.19
C ALA A 186 -4.18 5.88 -17.11
N GLY A 187 -4.20 5.20 -18.26
CA GLY A 187 -5.37 5.16 -19.14
C GLY A 187 -6.63 4.54 -18.51
N TYR A 188 -6.48 3.82 -17.40
CA TYR A 188 -7.57 3.13 -16.69
C TYR A 188 -7.75 3.61 -15.25
N VAL A 189 -7.20 4.77 -14.89
CA VAL A 189 -7.22 5.32 -13.52
C VAL A 189 -7.98 6.64 -13.51
N ASP A 190 -9.04 6.74 -12.69
CA ASP A 190 -9.77 7.99 -12.50
C ASP A 190 -9.07 8.95 -11.54
N LEU A 191 -8.35 8.43 -10.55
CA LEU A 191 -7.63 9.22 -9.57
C LEU A 191 -6.34 8.51 -9.10
N PHE A 192 -5.23 9.22 -9.18
CA PHE A 192 -4.00 8.86 -8.49
C PHE A 192 -3.97 9.51 -7.10
N LEU A 193 -3.78 8.68 -6.09
CA LEU A 193 -3.41 9.04 -4.73
C LEU A 193 -1.89 8.86 -4.63
N TYR A 194 -1.15 9.94 -4.86
CA TYR A 194 0.28 9.89 -5.16
C TYR A 194 1.09 10.31 -3.94
N ASP A 195 1.89 9.40 -3.40
CA ASP A 195 2.68 9.67 -2.19
C ASP A 195 3.91 10.54 -2.50
N MET A 196 4.02 11.66 -1.79
CA MET A 196 5.26 12.44 -1.66
C MET A 196 5.76 12.34 -0.23
N LYS A 197 6.99 11.87 -0.05
CA LYS A 197 7.53 11.50 1.26
C LYS A 197 8.61 12.47 1.75
N HIS A 198 9.46 12.93 0.83
CA HIS A 198 10.54 13.89 1.08
C HIS A 198 11.03 14.44 -0.28
N MET A 199 11.46 15.70 -0.37
CA MET A 199 11.94 16.37 -1.59
C MET A 199 13.42 16.17 -1.86
N ASP A 200 14.25 16.22 -0.81
CA ASP A 200 15.67 15.92 -0.94
C ASP A 200 15.90 14.43 -1.31
N PRO A 201 16.58 14.10 -2.43
CA PRO A 201 16.76 12.73 -2.90
C PRO A 201 17.66 11.89 -2.00
N VAL A 202 18.64 12.51 -1.32
CA VAL A 202 19.56 11.82 -0.40
C VAL A 202 18.80 11.40 0.85
N ARG A 203 18.08 12.34 1.48
CA ARG A 203 17.19 12.07 2.62
C ARG A 203 16.11 11.05 2.24
N HIS A 204 15.49 11.19 1.07
CA HIS A 204 14.49 10.23 0.62
C HIS A 204 15.07 8.81 0.53
N ASN A 205 16.29 8.66 0.00
CA ASN A 205 16.99 7.38 -0.06
C ASN A 205 17.33 6.83 1.33
N GLU A 206 17.80 7.66 2.26
CA GLU A 206 18.05 7.24 3.65
C GLU A 206 16.79 6.78 4.39
N LEU A 207 15.65 7.39 4.08
CA LEU A 207 14.37 7.15 4.75
C LEU A 207 13.56 6.00 4.12
N THR A 208 13.72 5.77 2.82
CA THR A 208 12.89 4.85 2.03
C THR A 208 13.67 3.82 1.22
N GLY A 209 14.99 3.88 1.21
CA GLY A 209 15.86 2.95 0.49
C GLY A 209 16.01 3.21 -1.01
N ILE A 210 15.42 4.29 -1.55
CA ILE A 210 15.61 4.69 -2.95
C ILE A 210 15.50 6.21 -3.14
N SER A 211 16.11 6.75 -4.19
CA SER A 211 15.95 8.17 -4.60
C SER A 211 14.51 8.47 -5.06
N ASN A 212 14.05 9.71 -4.86
CA ASN A 212 12.75 10.19 -5.33
C ASN A 212 12.77 10.72 -6.77
N GLU A 213 13.90 10.76 -7.47
CA GLU A 213 14.00 11.42 -8.78
C GLU A 213 13.02 10.83 -9.80
N LEU A 214 12.95 9.50 -9.92
CA LEU A 214 11.97 8.83 -10.79
C LEU A 214 10.53 9.07 -10.32
N ILE A 215 10.31 9.16 -9.00
CA ILE A 215 9.00 9.42 -8.40
C ILE A 215 8.52 10.83 -8.78
N LEU A 216 9.37 11.84 -8.62
CA LEU A 216 9.04 13.22 -8.99
C LEU A 216 8.87 13.37 -10.50
N PHE A 217 9.72 12.69 -11.29
CA PHE A 217 9.58 12.65 -12.75
C PHE A 217 8.23 12.06 -13.17
N ASN A 218 7.83 10.92 -12.60
CA ASN A 218 6.56 10.28 -12.91
C ASN A 218 5.34 11.10 -12.48
N LEU A 219 5.41 11.81 -11.35
CA LEU A 219 4.37 12.73 -10.91
C LEU A 219 4.18 13.86 -11.94
N ASN A 220 5.28 14.44 -12.41
CA ASN A 220 5.27 15.45 -13.46
C ASN A 220 4.62 14.92 -14.75
N GLU A 221 5.00 13.72 -15.18
CA GLU A 221 4.44 13.09 -16.39
C GLU A 221 2.93 12.84 -16.28
N LEU A 222 2.44 12.36 -15.13
CA LEU A 222 1.00 12.19 -14.90
C LEU A 222 0.25 13.52 -14.99
N LEU A 223 0.77 14.57 -14.36
CA LEU A 223 0.15 15.89 -14.36
C LEU A 223 0.15 16.54 -15.75
N ARG A 224 1.26 16.41 -16.50
CA ARG A 224 1.38 16.91 -17.89
C ARG A 224 0.44 16.21 -18.86
N HIS A 225 0.24 14.90 -18.68
CA HIS A 225 -0.73 14.11 -19.45
C HIS A 225 -2.18 14.27 -18.96
N ARG A 226 -2.43 15.23 -18.06
CA ARG A 226 -3.77 15.59 -17.55
C ARG A 226 -4.49 14.49 -16.77
N HIS A 227 -3.75 13.52 -16.24
CA HIS A 227 -4.34 12.54 -15.31
C HIS A 227 -4.66 13.23 -13.98
N ASN A 228 -5.77 12.82 -13.34
CA ASN A 228 -6.16 13.37 -12.05
C ASN A 228 -5.22 12.84 -10.97
N VAL A 229 -4.55 13.75 -10.27
CA VAL A 229 -3.62 13.42 -9.20
C VAL A 229 -3.97 14.22 -7.94
N LYS A 230 -4.06 13.51 -6.83
CA LYS A 230 -4.08 14.05 -5.47
C LYS A 230 -2.78 13.64 -4.79
N VAL A 231 -1.99 14.61 -4.38
CA VAL A 231 -0.75 14.36 -3.65
C VAL A 231 -1.10 13.99 -2.21
N ARG A 232 -0.43 12.97 -1.68
CA ARG A 232 -0.57 12.54 -0.28
C ARG A 232 0.78 12.60 0.40
N MET A 233 0.80 13.17 1.60
CA MET A 233 2.02 13.37 2.36
C MET A 233 1.86 12.71 3.73
N PRO A 234 2.46 11.52 3.95
CA PRO A 234 2.63 10.98 5.29
C PRO A 234 3.48 11.93 6.12
N MET A 235 2.91 12.50 7.17
CA MET A 235 3.55 13.52 7.99
C MET A 235 4.16 12.90 9.25
N LEU A 236 5.46 13.08 9.42
CA LEU A 236 6.24 12.56 10.54
C LEU A 236 7.10 13.66 11.15
N LYS A 237 6.98 13.81 12.46
CA LYS A 237 7.73 14.78 13.26
C LYS A 237 9.24 14.54 13.15
N GLY A 238 9.99 15.61 12.88
CA GLY A 238 11.45 15.59 12.70
C GLY A 238 11.92 14.94 11.41
N ILE A 239 11.02 14.55 10.50
CA ILE A 239 11.36 13.88 9.24
C ILE A 239 10.98 14.76 8.06
N ASN A 240 9.73 15.19 7.96
CA ASN A 240 9.24 15.97 6.82
C ASN A 240 8.23 17.06 7.23
N ASP A 241 8.33 17.54 8.47
CA ASP A 241 7.45 18.52 9.09
C ASP A 241 8.06 19.93 9.18
N SER A 242 9.24 20.15 8.58
CA SER A 242 9.91 21.45 8.58
C SER A 242 9.32 22.38 7.51
N ARG A 243 9.42 23.71 7.73
CA ARG A 243 8.93 24.68 6.76
C ARG A 243 9.68 24.57 5.43
N GLU A 244 10.98 24.34 5.48
CA GLU A 244 11.84 24.22 4.31
C GLU A 244 11.45 23.03 3.41
N GLU A 245 11.10 21.89 4.01
CA GLU A 245 10.61 20.73 3.28
C GLU A 245 9.26 21.02 2.61
N ILE A 246 8.33 21.64 3.34
CA ILE A 246 7.02 22.04 2.82
C ILE A 246 7.15 23.05 1.68
N ASP A 247 8.01 24.06 1.82
CA ASP A 247 8.27 25.05 0.77
C ASP A 247 8.84 24.39 -0.48
N GLN A 248 9.75 23.42 -0.36
CA GLN A 248 10.28 22.68 -1.53
C GLN A 248 9.19 21.89 -2.26
N ILE A 249 8.29 21.24 -1.52
CA ILE A 249 7.13 20.53 -2.11
C ILE A 249 6.23 21.52 -2.85
N ILE A 250 5.93 22.65 -2.23
CA ILE A 250 5.10 23.70 -2.83
C ILE A 250 5.74 24.23 -4.11
N GLN A 251 7.04 24.53 -4.10
CA GLN A 251 7.74 25.01 -5.29
C GLN A 251 7.68 23.99 -6.44
N PHE A 252 7.83 22.70 -6.13
CA PHE A 252 7.68 21.64 -7.13
C PHE A 252 6.27 21.58 -7.72
N LEU A 253 5.23 21.76 -6.89
CA LEU A 253 3.82 21.67 -7.31
C LEU A 253 3.25 22.97 -7.90
N LEU A 254 3.92 24.11 -7.69
CA LEU A 254 3.45 25.45 -8.07
C LEU A 254 3.02 25.56 -9.55
N PRO A 255 3.75 24.96 -10.52
CA PRO A 255 3.32 24.98 -11.92
C PRO A 255 1.95 24.33 -12.18
N TYR A 256 1.50 23.45 -11.29
CA TYR A 256 0.26 22.68 -11.44
C TYR A 256 -0.89 23.18 -10.58
N ARG A 257 -0.67 24.18 -9.71
CA ARG A 257 -1.67 24.69 -8.76
C ARG A 257 -3.03 25.00 -9.41
N GLY A 258 -3.02 25.64 -10.59
CA GLY A 258 -4.22 25.99 -11.34
C GLY A 258 -4.76 24.89 -12.27
N SER A 259 -4.12 23.73 -12.31
CA SER A 259 -4.50 22.64 -13.23
C SER A 259 -5.71 21.89 -12.71
N LYS A 260 -6.75 21.73 -13.53
CA LYS A 260 -7.99 21.02 -13.14
C LYS A 260 -7.76 19.56 -12.70
N ASN A 261 -6.70 18.93 -13.20
CA ASN A 261 -6.34 17.56 -12.89
C ASN A 261 -5.49 17.44 -11.61
N PHE A 262 -5.00 18.55 -11.05
CA PHE A 262 -4.42 18.56 -9.72
C PHE A 262 -5.53 18.72 -8.68
N LYS A 263 -5.69 17.70 -7.81
CA LYS A 263 -6.81 17.56 -6.87
C LYS A 263 -6.42 17.96 -5.43
N GLY A 264 -5.27 18.61 -5.27
CA GLY A 264 -4.78 19.08 -3.98
C GLY A 264 -3.89 18.09 -3.24
N ILE A 265 -3.64 18.45 -1.97
CA ILE A 265 -2.68 17.80 -1.07
C ILE A 265 -3.44 17.28 0.15
N ASP A 266 -3.23 16.01 0.48
CA ASP A 266 -3.73 15.40 1.70
C ASP A 266 -2.56 15.16 2.66
N LEU A 267 -2.58 15.81 3.83
CA LEU A 267 -1.64 15.55 4.91
C LEU A 267 -2.16 14.35 5.72
N LEU A 268 -1.35 13.30 5.81
CA LEU A 268 -1.70 12.05 6.50
C LEU A 268 -0.92 11.96 7.82
N PRO A 269 -1.58 12.13 8.98
CA PRO A 269 -0.93 11.99 10.28
C PRO A 269 -0.37 10.58 10.46
N TYR A 270 0.84 10.47 11.00
CA TYR A 270 1.41 9.19 11.38
C TYR A 270 0.54 8.43 12.39
N HIS A 271 0.50 7.11 12.25
CA HIS A 271 -0.16 6.22 13.20
C HIS A 271 0.69 4.96 13.49
N LYS A 272 0.57 4.40 14.70
CA LYS A 272 1.37 3.24 15.16
C LYS A 272 0.82 1.86 14.73
N MET A 273 -0.24 1.81 13.90
CA MET A 273 -0.94 0.55 13.57
C MET A 273 -0.04 -0.52 12.92
N GLY A 274 1.01 -0.13 12.19
CA GLY A 274 1.94 -1.07 11.56
C GLY A 274 3.01 -1.67 12.49
N VAL A 275 3.28 -1.05 13.64
CA VAL A 275 4.44 -1.40 14.50
C VAL A 275 4.39 -2.85 14.98
N ASN A 276 3.20 -3.34 15.34
CA ASN A 276 3.07 -4.73 15.79
C ASN A 276 3.29 -5.76 14.67
N LYS A 277 3.09 -5.36 13.41
CA LYS A 277 3.29 -6.25 12.25
C LYS A 277 4.77 -6.53 12.00
N TYR A 278 5.66 -5.58 12.31
CA TYR A 278 7.11 -5.79 12.27
C TYR A 278 7.54 -6.89 13.25
N LYS A 279 7.02 -6.85 14.48
CA LYS A 279 7.26 -7.90 15.48
C LYS A 279 6.81 -9.27 14.99
N GLN A 280 5.64 -9.34 14.35
CA GLN A 280 5.11 -10.60 13.80
C GLN A 280 5.95 -11.17 12.63
N LEU A 281 6.76 -10.34 11.98
CA LEU A 281 7.65 -10.73 10.88
C LEU A 281 9.12 -10.88 11.32
N ASP A 282 9.40 -10.77 12.62
CA ASP A 282 10.76 -10.71 13.17
C ASP A 282 11.64 -9.64 12.51
N LYS A 283 11.01 -8.50 12.14
CA LYS A 283 11.70 -7.34 11.56
C LYS A 283 11.85 -6.24 12.60
N PRO A 284 12.99 -5.53 12.64
CA PRO A 284 13.12 -4.35 13.49
C PRO A 284 12.25 -3.21 12.95
N TYR A 285 11.60 -2.48 13.84
CA TYR A 285 10.98 -1.19 13.53
C TYR A 285 12.00 -0.10 13.83
N THR A 286 12.41 0.67 12.82
CA THR A 286 13.61 1.52 12.87
C THR A 286 13.34 2.96 13.29
N ILE A 287 12.08 3.39 13.43
CA ILE A 287 11.78 4.72 13.96
C ILE A 287 11.89 4.68 15.47
N GLU A 288 12.78 5.52 16.00
CA GLU A 288 12.95 5.76 17.42
C GLU A 288 12.02 6.88 17.90
N GLY A 289 11.51 6.78 19.13
CA GLY A 289 10.61 7.78 19.71
C GLY A 289 9.20 7.76 19.10
N ASP A 290 8.45 8.84 19.34
CA ASP A 290 7.11 9.05 18.78
C ASP A 290 7.14 10.13 17.69
N PRO A 291 7.03 9.75 16.40
CA PRO A 291 7.06 10.71 15.30
C PRO A 291 5.68 11.35 15.04
N SER A 292 4.71 11.17 15.94
CA SER A 292 3.38 11.76 15.80
C SER A 292 3.44 13.28 15.91
N LEU A 293 2.71 13.96 15.04
CA LEU A 293 2.47 15.40 15.12
C LEU A 293 1.17 15.66 15.89
N SER A 294 1.17 16.70 16.72
CA SER A 294 -0.05 17.22 17.35
C SER A 294 -0.98 17.88 16.32
N GLY A 295 -2.24 18.09 16.71
CA GLY A 295 -3.21 18.81 15.87
C GLY A 295 -2.73 20.22 15.50
N GLU A 296 -2.15 20.95 16.45
CA GLU A 296 -1.61 22.30 16.22
C GLU A 296 -0.43 22.30 15.25
N GLU A 297 0.46 21.32 15.33
CA GLU A 297 1.58 21.18 14.39
C GLU A 297 1.08 20.89 12.95
N LEU A 298 0.06 20.03 12.81
CA LEU A 298 -0.56 19.73 11.52
C LEU A 298 -1.31 20.94 10.94
N ASP A 299 -2.08 21.65 11.77
CA ASP A 299 -2.83 22.85 11.36
C ASP A 299 -1.86 23.97 10.94
N ARG A 300 -0.69 24.07 11.60
CA ARG A 300 0.39 24.98 11.20
C ARG A 300 0.96 24.63 9.81
N ILE A 301 1.25 23.36 9.56
CA ILE A 301 1.76 22.89 8.25
C ILE A 301 0.72 23.11 7.15
N GLU A 302 -0.55 22.83 7.46
CA GLU A 302 -1.67 23.14 6.56
C GLU A 302 -1.73 24.64 6.24
N GLY A 303 -1.53 25.49 7.24
CA GLY A 303 -1.44 26.94 7.08
C GLY A 303 -0.34 27.38 6.10
N TRP A 304 0.86 26.80 6.23
CA TRP A 304 1.99 27.08 5.32
C TRP A 304 1.66 26.76 3.86
N ILE A 305 0.93 25.67 3.62
CA ILE A 305 0.51 25.28 2.26
C ILE A 305 -0.59 26.23 1.74
N ARG A 306 -1.51 26.67 2.62
CA ARG A 306 -2.58 27.61 2.28
C ARG A 306 -2.07 29.00 1.90
N GLU A 307 -0.92 29.44 2.41
CA GLU A 307 -0.29 30.72 2.02
C GLU A 307 -0.04 30.81 0.50
N TYR A 308 0.07 29.68 -0.18
CA TYR A 308 0.28 29.59 -1.62
C TYR A 308 -1.00 29.21 -2.39
N ASP A 309 -2.18 29.35 -1.78
CA ASP A 309 -3.51 28.99 -2.31
C ASP A 309 -3.63 27.55 -2.85
N PHE A 310 -2.91 26.61 -2.24
CA PHE A 310 -3.08 25.20 -2.56
C PHE A 310 -4.31 24.61 -1.87
N PRO A 311 -5.11 23.77 -2.55
CA PRO A 311 -6.11 22.96 -1.87
C PRO A 311 -5.41 21.91 -1.02
N VAL A 312 -5.54 22.03 0.30
CA VAL A 312 -4.92 21.14 1.29
C VAL A 312 -5.94 20.73 2.34
N LYS A 313 -5.85 19.47 2.80
CA LYS A 313 -6.60 18.98 3.97
C LYS A 313 -5.76 18.03 4.82
N VAL A 314 -5.96 18.09 6.13
CA VAL A 314 -5.50 17.03 7.05
C VAL A 314 -6.52 15.88 7.04
N VAL A 315 -6.07 14.67 6.72
CA VAL A 315 -6.92 13.48 6.77
C VAL A 315 -6.95 12.94 8.19
N ARG A 316 -8.10 13.02 8.85
CA ARG A 316 -8.29 12.54 10.22
C ARG A 316 -9.09 11.23 10.16
N HIS A 317 -8.48 10.14 10.60
CA HIS A 317 -9.10 8.81 10.76
C HIS A 317 -9.98 8.74 12.01
#